data_AF-A0A1I2MNK7-F1
#
_entry.id   AF-A0A1I2MNK7-F1
#
_cell.length_a   1.000
_cell.length_b   1.000
_cell.length_c   1.000
_cell.angle_alpha   90.00
_cell.angle_beta   90.00
_cell.angle_gamma   90.00
#
_symmetry.space_group_name_H-M   'P 1'
#
loop_
_entity.id
_entity.type
_entity.pdbx_description
1 polymer ?
#
loop_
_entity_poly.entity_id
_entity_poly.type
_entity_poly.pdbx_seq_one_letter_code
_entity_poly.pdbx_strand_id
1 'polypeptide(L)'
;MTIKLRLLYLLLLPLFCFTTEANAQRNRSPYTGSNRILLTLDGSDARYEFMSDQVLVRYNRELQQLECILPVETLLPLQDSIPRNMAYEVLYGARYPQLFITMAAPVQQINAGNLSPETVPRKVEVRLQNTTRNLQVPVTFSPESTSLYFTATLDLQMEDFQASLPVAYLPLLTGRFTITIDRARWVELTSR
;
A
#
# COMPACT_ATOMS: atom_id res chain seq x y z
N MET A 1 -27.88 -28.09 -53.85
CA MET A 1 -28.67 -27.19 -52.99
C MET A 1 -27.90 -26.90 -51.71
N THR A 2 -26.81 -26.13 -51.75
CA THR A 2 -25.94 -25.88 -50.56
C THR A 2 -25.06 -24.62 -50.68
N ILE A 3 -25.27 -23.77 -51.69
CA ILE A 3 -24.42 -22.59 -51.91
C ILE A 3 -24.98 -21.33 -51.20
N LYS A 4 -26.31 -21.28 -50.95
CA LYS A 4 -26.95 -20.11 -50.32
C LYS A 4 -26.71 -19.98 -48.81
N LEU A 5 -26.23 -21.02 -48.12
CA LEU A 5 -26.01 -20.99 -46.67
C LEU A 5 -24.64 -20.40 -46.28
N ARG A 6 -23.64 -20.48 -47.17
CA ARG A 6 -22.27 -19.97 -46.89
C ARG A 6 -22.15 -18.45 -47.01
N LEU A 7 -23.01 -17.81 -47.82
CA LEU A 7 -23.02 -16.35 -47.93
C LEU A 7 -23.61 -15.67 -46.68
N LEU A 8 -24.50 -16.34 -45.94
CA LEU A 8 -25.14 -15.77 -44.75
C LEU A 8 -24.15 -15.65 -43.57
N TYR A 9 -23.23 -16.62 -43.43
CA TYR A 9 -22.19 -16.57 -42.38
C TYR A 9 -21.09 -15.54 -42.68
N LEU A 10 -20.83 -15.24 -43.95
CA LEU A 10 -19.80 -14.26 -44.34
C LEU A 10 -20.27 -12.81 -44.19
N LEU A 11 -21.59 -12.58 -44.16
CA LEU A 11 -22.20 -11.25 -44.00
C LEU A 11 -22.50 -10.87 -42.54
N LEU A 12 -22.43 -11.84 -41.62
CA LEU A 12 -22.57 -11.61 -40.16
C LEU A 12 -21.23 -11.38 -39.44
N LEU A 13 -20.10 -11.61 -40.09
CA LEU A 13 -18.78 -11.39 -39.50
C LEU A 13 -18.36 -9.92 -39.26
N PRO A 14 -18.88 -8.88 -39.94
CA PRO A 14 -18.43 -7.51 -39.68
C PRO A 14 -19.16 -6.85 -38.48
N LEU A 15 -20.16 -7.51 -37.88
CA LEU A 15 -20.92 -6.97 -36.75
C LEU A 15 -20.26 -7.20 -35.38
N PHE A 16 -19.15 -7.95 -35.32
CA PHE A 16 -18.35 -8.13 -34.09
C PHE A 16 -17.11 -7.22 -34.02
N CYS A 17 -16.91 -6.32 -34.98
CA CYS A 17 -15.76 -5.39 -35.02
C CYS A 17 -15.99 -4.07 -34.27
N PHE A 18 -17.03 -3.97 -33.44
CA PHE A 18 -17.12 -2.93 -32.42
C PHE A 18 -16.61 -3.48 -31.09
N THR A 19 -15.37 -3.95 -31.08
CA THR A 19 -14.58 -3.93 -29.84
C THR A 19 -14.37 -2.46 -29.54
N THR A 20 -15.21 -1.94 -28.65
CA THR A 20 -14.95 -0.69 -27.95
C THR A 20 -13.50 -0.70 -27.54
N GLU A 21 -12.74 0.28 -28.03
CA GLU A 21 -11.47 0.64 -27.42
C GLU A 21 -11.80 0.96 -25.96
N ALA A 22 -11.61 -0.04 -25.10
CA ALA A 22 -11.60 0.12 -23.67
C ALA A 22 -10.48 1.11 -23.37
N ASN A 23 -10.85 2.39 -23.28
CA ASN A 23 -10.03 3.48 -22.76
C ASN A 23 -9.79 3.29 -21.25
N ALA A 24 -9.34 2.11 -20.85
CA ALA A 24 -9.04 1.74 -19.46
C ALA A 24 -7.68 2.28 -18.98
N GLN A 25 -6.95 3.04 -19.80
CA GLN A 25 -5.72 3.72 -19.41
C GLN A 25 -5.83 5.23 -19.59
N ARG A 26 -6.86 5.83 -18.97
CA ARG A 26 -6.75 7.23 -18.55
C ARG A 26 -6.02 7.29 -17.22
N ASN A 27 -4.70 7.53 -17.31
CA ASN A 27 -3.89 8.34 -16.38
C ASN A 27 -3.94 7.98 -14.88
N ARG A 28 -2.90 7.51 -14.19
CA ARG A 28 -1.44 7.52 -14.35
C ARG A 28 -0.91 6.40 -13.43
N SER A 29 0.06 5.60 -13.84
CA SER A 29 0.86 4.87 -12.84
C SER A 29 1.58 5.90 -11.98
N PRO A 30 1.41 5.91 -10.64
CA PRO A 30 2.30 6.71 -9.80
C PRO A 30 3.69 6.13 -9.98
N TYR A 31 4.61 6.92 -10.53
CA TYR A 31 6.02 6.58 -10.48
C TYR A 31 6.46 6.76 -9.02
N THR A 32 6.25 5.73 -8.21
CA THR A 32 6.68 5.64 -6.81
C THR A 32 8.00 4.90 -6.73
N GLY A 33 9.00 5.36 -7.49
CA GLY A 33 10.36 4.86 -7.31
C GLY A 33 10.87 5.26 -5.92
N SER A 34 11.45 4.30 -5.17
CA SER A 34 12.12 4.45 -3.85
C SER A 34 11.25 4.45 -2.58
N ASN A 35 10.03 3.91 -2.60
CA ASN A 35 9.29 3.69 -1.35
C ASN A 35 9.84 2.48 -0.60
N ARG A 36 9.88 2.53 0.73
CA ARG A 36 10.32 1.44 1.58
C ARG A 36 9.51 1.40 2.87
N ILE A 37 8.95 0.23 3.16
CA ILE A 37 8.35 -0.10 4.46
C ILE A 37 9.08 -1.29 5.06
N LEU A 38 9.28 -1.22 6.37
CA LEU A 38 9.65 -2.36 7.20
C LEU A 38 8.46 -2.78 8.05
N LEU A 39 8.27 -4.08 8.21
CA LEU A 39 7.36 -4.70 9.16
C LEU A 39 8.20 -5.53 10.13
N THR A 40 8.02 -5.27 11.41
CA THR A 40 8.62 -6.09 12.48
C THR A 40 7.51 -6.79 13.23
N LEU A 41 7.55 -8.12 13.26
CA LEU A 41 6.70 -8.93 14.15
C LEU A 41 7.50 -9.24 15.41
N ASP A 42 6.99 -8.89 16.58
CA ASP A 42 7.67 -9.14 17.85
C ASP A 42 7.35 -10.53 18.35
N GLY A 43 8.39 -11.35 18.51
CA GLY A 43 8.34 -12.62 19.24
C GLY A 43 8.78 -12.48 20.68
N SER A 44 8.56 -13.55 21.44
CA SER A 44 8.97 -13.60 22.85
C SER A 44 10.48 -13.52 23.02
N ASP A 45 11.23 -14.15 22.10
CA ASP A 45 12.69 -14.29 22.18
C ASP A 45 13.44 -13.65 21.00
N ALA A 46 12.73 -13.21 19.96
CA ALA A 46 13.32 -12.70 18.73
C ALA A 46 12.41 -11.70 18.01
N ARG A 47 12.97 -10.95 17.06
CA ARG A 47 12.24 -10.08 16.13
C ARG A 47 12.30 -10.66 14.73
N TYR A 48 11.16 -10.64 14.05
CA TYR A 48 11.03 -11.10 12.68
C TYR A 48 10.79 -9.90 11.78
N GLU A 49 11.80 -9.52 11.00
CA GLU A 49 11.81 -8.31 10.20
C GLU A 49 11.60 -8.62 8.73
N PHE A 50 10.71 -7.84 8.11
CA PHE A 50 10.36 -7.93 6.71
C PHE A 50 10.44 -6.55 6.07
N MET A 51 10.72 -6.51 4.78
CA MET A 51 10.80 -5.28 4.01
C MET A 51 10.01 -5.41 2.71
N SER A 52 9.40 -4.30 2.28
CA SER A 52 8.85 -4.13 0.94
C SER A 52 9.29 -2.81 0.35
N ASP A 53 9.71 -2.85 -0.91
CA ASP A 53 9.98 -1.69 -1.77
C ASP A 53 8.84 -1.40 -2.76
N GLN A 54 7.76 -2.20 -2.72
CA GLN A 54 6.63 -2.13 -3.66
C GLN A 54 5.42 -1.41 -3.07
N VAL A 55 5.68 -0.47 -2.17
CA VAL A 55 4.65 0.33 -1.51
C VAL A 55 4.16 1.42 -2.45
N LEU A 56 2.83 1.50 -2.60
CA LEU A 56 2.19 2.53 -3.40
C LEU A 56 1.82 3.73 -2.53
N VAL A 57 2.32 4.92 -2.89
CA VAL A 57 1.98 6.17 -2.22
C VAL A 57 1.21 7.05 -3.19
N ARG A 58 0.02 7.50 -2.80
CA ARG A 58 -0.83 8.37 -3.62
C ARG A 58 -1.49 9.45 -2.78
N TYR A 59 -1.82 10.56 -3.43
CA TYR A 59 -2.63 11.63 -2.85
C TYR A 59 -4.05 11.53 -3.40
N ASN A 60 -5.00 11.24 -2.52
CA ASN A 60 -6.41 11.29 -2.81
C ASN A 60 -6.91 12.74 -2.65
N ARG A 61 -7.14 13.40 -3.79
CA ARG A 61 -7.57 14.81 -3.85
C ARG A 61 -8.97 15.03 -3.30
N GLU A 62 -9.87 14.05 -3.47
CA GLU A 62 -11.26 14.15 -3.02
C GLU A 62 -11.33 14.14 -1.49
N LEU A 63 -10.58 13.24 -0.85
CA LEU A 63 -10.53 13.10 0.61
C LEU A 63 -9.45 13.97 1.27
N GLN A 64 -8.60 14.63 0.48
CA GLN A 64 -7.40 15.32 0.94
C GLN A 64 -6.48 14.44 1.81
N GLN A 65 -6.33 13.16 1.44
CA GLN A 65 -5.57 12.17 2.19
C GLN A 65 -4.34 11.68 1.42
N LEU A 66 -3.22 11.53 2.12
CA LEU A 66 -2.12 10.69 1.66
C LEU A 66 -2.45 9.24 2.01
N GLU A 67 -2.34 8.37 1.02
CA GLU A 67 -2.61 6.95 1.12
C GLU A 67 -1.34 6.18 0.78
N CYS A 68 -0.94 5.30 1.69
CA CYS A 68 0.18 4.39 1.58
C CYS A 68 -0.39 2.97 1.60
N ILE A 69 -0.22 2.26 0.50
CA ILE A 69 -0.82 0.93 0.27
C ILE A 69 0.33 -0.06 0.14
N LEU A 70 0.38 -1.00 1.08
CA LEU A 70 1.36 -2.07 1.11
C LEU A 70 0.71 -3.37 0.64
N PRO A 71 1.09 -3.92 -0.53
CA PRO A 71 0.71 -5.28 -0.91
C PRO A 71 1.45 -6.26 0.01
N VAL A 72 0.70 -7.04 0.79
CA VAL A 72 1.26 -7.89 1.86
C VAL A 72 2.20 -8.96 1.29
N GLU A 73 1.93 -9.46 0.09
CA GLU A 73 2.76 -10.46 -0.59
C GLU A 73 4.18 -9.99 -0.95
N THR A 74 4.41 -8.67 -0.94
CA THR A 74 5.70 -8.07 -1.30
C THR A 74 6.65 -7.97 -0.11
N LEU A 75 6.21 -8.34 1.09
CA LEU A 75 7.03 -8.38 2.29
C LEU A 75 7.99 -9.57 2.23
N LEU A 76 9.28 -9.27 2.12
CA LEU A 76 10.34 -10.27 2.10
C LEU A 76 11.09 -10.26 3.44
N PRO A 77 11.44 -11.43 4.00
CA PRO A 77 12.22 -11.49 5.23
C PRO A 77 13.62 -10.88 5.03
N LEU A 78 14.13 -10.20 6.05
CA LEU A 78 15.50 -9.67 6.04
C LEU A 78 16.57 -10.70 6.45
N GLN A 79 16.15 -11.87 6.95
CA GLN A 79 17.03 -12.94 7.43
C GLN A 79 16.55 -14.29 6.91
N ASP A 80 17.48 -15.16 6.49
CA ASP A 80 17.17 -16.48 5.90
C ASP A 80 16.52 -17.46 6.90
N SER A 81 16.67 -17.21 8.20
CA SER A 81 16.04 -18.00 9.27
C SER A 81 14.53 -17.75 9.39
N ILE A 82 14.00 -16.69 8.76
CA ILE A 82 12.59 -16.30 8.86
C ILE A 82 11.81 -16.93 7.70
N PRO A 83 10.70 -17.66 7.96
CA PRO A 83 9.86 -18.19 6.91
C PRO A 83 9.33 -17.09 5.99
N ARG A 84 9.49 -17.27 4.67
CA ARG A 84 9.12 -16.28 3.64
C ARG A 84 7.63 -15.88 3.70
N ASN A 85 6.77 -16.83 4.02
CA ASN A 85 5.32 -16.66 4.08
C ASN A 85 4.81 -16.13 5.44
N MET A 86 5.66 -15.98 6.45
CA MET A 86 5.22 -15.64 7.81
C MET A 86 4.44 -14.33 7.85
N ALA A 87 4.98 -13.23 7.30
CA ALA A 87 4.27 -11.95 7.28
C ALA A 87 2.95 -12.02 6.49
N TYR A 88 2.95 -12.76 5.37
CA TYR A 88 1.75 -12.96 4.55
C TYR A 88 0.65 -13.71 5.32
N GLU A 89 1.00 -14.74 6.06
CA GLU A 89 0.04 -15.52 6.84
C GLU A 89 -0.43 -14.77 8.09
N VAL A 90 0.47 -14.12 8.82
CA VAL A 90 0.16 -13.36 10.04
C VAL A 90 -0.75 -12.16 9.75
N LEU A 91 -0.52 -11.46 8.64
CA LEU A 91 -1.38 -10.35 8.21
C LEU A 91 -2.60 -10.79 7.39
N TYR A 92 -2.84 -12.11 7.28
CA TYR A 92 -3.98 -12.68 6.54
C TYR A 92 -4.03 -12.25 5.07
N GLY A 93 -2.87 -12.17 4.42
CA GLY A 93 -2.69 -11.69 3.03
C GLY A 93 -3.55 -12.40 1.99
N ALA A 94 -3.94 -13.67 2.23
CA ALA A 94 -4.85 -14.41 1.34
C ALA A 94 -6.26 -13.81 1.30
N ARG A 95 -6.73 -13.24 2.41
CA ARG A 95 -8.06 -12.60 2.53
C ARG A 95 -7.98 -11.09 2.41
N TYR A 96 -6.88 -10.51 2.88
CA TYR A 96 -6.64 -9.07 2.93
C TYR A 96 -5.28 -8.77 2.29
N PRO A 97 -5.19 -8.75 0.95
CA PRO A 97 -3.92 -8.68 0.24
C PRO A 97 -3.20 -7.32 0.38
N GLN A 98 -3.88 -6.32 0.95
CA GLN A 98 -3.38 -4.96 1.07
C GLN A 98 -3.60 -4.43 2.47
N LEU A 99 -2.53 -3.85 3.03
CA LEU A 99 -2.56 -3.03 4.22
C LEU A 99 -2.62 -1.56 3.80
N PHE A 100 -3.53 -0.79 4.40
CA PHE A 100 -3.69 0.62 4.08
C PHE A 100 -3.26 1.48 5.28
N ILE A 101 -2.44 2.48 5.02
CA ILE A 101 -2.04 3.51 5.97
C ILE A 101 -2.43 4.84 5.35
N THR A 102 -3.28 5.61 6.02
CA THR A 102 -3.76 6.89 5.52
C THR A 102 -3.55 7.99 6.54
N MET A 103 -3.36 9.21 6.06
CA MET A 103 -3.29 10.40 6.91
C MET A 103 -3.73 11.62 6.12
N ALA A 104 -4.12 12.69 6.83
CA ALA A 104 -4.40 13.97 6.18
C ALA A 104 -3.16 14.47 5.43
N ALA A 105 -3.34 14.90 4.18
CA ALA A 105 -2.25 15.44 3.39
C ALA A 105 -1.79 16.78 3.98
N PRO A 106 -0.47 17.05 4.06
CA PRO A 106 0.07 18.30 4.56
C PRO A 106 0.02 19.37 3.46
N VAL A 107 -1.19 19.70 2.98
CA VAL A 107 -1.41 20.59 1.82
C VAL A 107 -0.74 21.95 2.01
N GLN A 108 -0.76 22.49 3.23
CA GLN A 108 -0.08 23.75 3.54
C GLN A 108 1.43 23.63 3.42
N GLN A 109 2.06 22.56 3.92
CA GLN A 109 3.49 22.33 3.77
C GLN A 109 3.90 22.10 2.31
N ILE A 110 3.08 21.38 1.54
CA ILE A 110 3.30 21.18 0.09
C ILE A 110 3.30 22.53 -0.64
N ASN A 111 2.37 23.42 -0.29
CA ASN A 111 2.19 24.70 -0.98
C ASN A 111 3.11 25.82 -0.48
N ALA A 112 3.56 25.76 0.79
CA ALA A 112 4.35 26.83 1.40
C ALA A 112 5.79 26.92 0.89
N GLY A 113 6.29 25.87 0.21
CA GLY A 113 7.65 25.86 -0.33
C GLY A 113 8.76 25.94 0.73
N ASN A 114 8.42 25.79 2.02
CA ASN A 114 9.41 25.73 3.10
C ASN A 114 10.10 24.36 3.03
N LEU A 115 11.34 24.37 2.55
CA LEU A 115 12.12 23.18 2.20
C LEU A 115 12.73 22.43 3.42
N SER A 116 12.48 22.88 4.64
CA SER A 116 13.05 22.24 5.82
C SER A 116 12.23 21.02 6.25
N PRO A 117 12.88 19.88 6.57
CA PRO A 117 12.21 18.77 7.19
C PRO A 117 11.48 19.17 8.48
N GLU A 118 10.25 18.70 8.65
CA GLU A 118 9.41 19.01 9.81
C GLU A 118 8.82 17.71 10.38
N THR A 119 8.97 17.49 11.69
CA THR A 119 8.31 16.38 12.40
C THR A 119 7.09 16.91 13.12
N VAL A 120 5.91 16.45 12.73
CA VAL A 120 4.63 16.89 13.30
C VAL A 120 3.79 15.70 13.76
N PRO A 121 3.05 15.82 14.88
CA PRO A 121 2.10 14.78 15.27
C PRO A 121 0.95 14.74 14.28
N ARG A 122 0.69 13.57 13.67
CA ARG A 122 -0.42 13.34 12.76
C ARG A 122 -1.30 12.21 13.25
N LYS A 123 -2.60 12.35 13.00
CA LYS A 123 -3.53 11.23 13.06
C LYS A 123 -3.29 10.36 11.82
N VAL A 124 -2.86 9.12 12.05
CA VAL A 124 -2.65 8.09 11.03
C VAL A 124 -3.70 7.01 11.24
N GLU A 125 -4.36 6.61 10.15
CA GLU A 125 -5.31 5.52 10.16
C GLU A 125 -4.67 4.29 9.50
N VAL A 126 -4.64 3.18 10.22
CA VAL A 126 -4.17 1.89 9.72
C VAL A 126 -5.38 1.00 9.55
N ARG A 127 -5.55 0.42 8.37
CA ARG A 127 -6.63 -0.54 8.10
C ARG A 127 -6.05 -1.90 7.79
N LEU A 128 -6.40 -2.86 8.64
CA LEU A 128 -6.04 -4.27 8.54
C LEU A 128 -7.30 -5.09 8.83
N GLN A 129 -7.56 -6.11 8.01
CA GLN A 129 -8.68 -7.06 8.20
C GLN A 129 -10.08 -6.41 8.35
N ASN A 130 -10.35 -5.34 7.58
CA ASN A 130 -11.55 -4.49 7.65
C ASN A 130 -11.71 -3.64 8.92
N THR A 131 -10.79 -3.73 9.88
CA THR A 131 -10.78 -2.88 11.06
C THR A 131 -9.84 -1.69 10.84
N THR A 132 -10.29 -0.49 11.21
CA THR A 132 -9.45 0.72 11.16
C THR A 132 -9.03 1.10 12.57
N ARG A 133 -7.74 1.40 12.74
CA ARG A 133 -7.19 1.95 13.97
C ARG A 133 -6.56 3.30 13.72
N ASN A 134 -6.86 4.22 14.63
CA ASN A 134 -6.40 5.59 14.58
C ASN A 134 -5.30 5.76 15.60
N LEU A 135 -4.14 6.26 15.16
CA LEU A 135 -2.97 6.50 15.99
C LEU A 135 -2.57 7.97 15.87
N GLN A 136 -2.09 8.56 16.96
CA GLN A 136 -1.41 9.85 16.93
C GLN A 136 0.09 9.59 16.96
N VAL A 137 0.79 9.79 15.86
CA VAL A 137 2.23 9.48 15.74
C VAL A 137 3.02 10.66 15.17
N PRO A 138 4.31 10.82 15.54
CA PRO A 138 5.17 11.77 14.86
C PRO A 138 5.41 11.32 13.42
N VAL A 139 5.16 12.22 12.47
CA VAL A 139 5.45 12.02 11.04
C VAL A 139 6.44 13.09 10.62
N THR A 140 7.56 12.66 10.06
CA THR A 140 8.56 13.58 9.50
C THR A 140 8.28 13.77 8.03
N PHE A 141 8.07 15.00 7.61
CA PHE A 141 7.91 15.41 6.23
C PHE A 141 9.20 16.03 5.73
N SER A 142 9.72 15.54 4.62
CA SER A 142 10.91 16.07 3.95
C SER A 142 10.52 16.49 2.52
N PRO A 143 10.24 17.78 2.30
CA PRO A 143 9.93 18.28 0.97
C PRO A 143 11.18 18.27 0.07
N GLU A 144 10.99 17.92 -1.19
CA GLU A 144 11.92 18.08 -2.30
C GLU A 144 11.22 18.87 -3.42
N SER A 145 11.97 19.42 -4.37
CA SER A 145 11.49 20.40 -5.36
C SER A 145 10.16 20.08 -6.05
N THR A 146 9.84 18.81 -6.26
CA THR A 146 8.58 18.34 -6.87
C THR A 146 7.97 17.14 -6.14
N SER A 147 8.47 16.80 -4.95
CA SER A 147 8.04 15.61 -4.22
C SER A 147 8.05 15.82 -2.73
N LEU A 148 7.26 15.02 -2.01
CA LEU A 148 7.22 14.99 -0.56
C LEU A 148 7.62 13.59 -0.11
N TYR A 149 8.61 13.50 0.74
CA TYR A 149 8.91 12.27 1.47
C TYR A 149 8.29 12.35 2.85
N PHE A 150 7.79 11.23 3.32
CA PHE A 150 7.44 11.11 4.73
C PHE A 150 7.94 9.81 5.34
N THR A 151 8.21 9.88 6.63
CA THR A 151 8.61 8.75 7.46
C THR A 151 7.78 8.71 8.73
N ALA A 152 7.47 7.52 9.21
CA ALA A 152 6.68 7.29 10.42
C ALA A 152 6.92 5.88 10.96
N THR A 153 6.78 5.72 12.27
CA THR A 153 6.77 4.41 12.94
C THR A 153 5.42 4.24 13.63
N LEU A 154 4.78 3.09 13.38
CA LEU A 154 3.45 2.75 13.87
C LEU A 154 3.57 1.49 14.73
N ASP A 155 3.37 1.63 16.04
CA ASP A 155 3.31 0.48 16.95
C ASP A 155 1.87 0.02 17.08
N LEU A 156 1.66 -1.29 16.86
CA LEU A 156 0.35 -1.89 16.68
C LEU A 156 0.25 -3.23 17.42
N GLN A 157 -0.96 -3.58 17.84
CA GLN A 157 -1.28 -4.88 18.40
C GLN A 157 -2.30 -5.59 17.50
N MET A 158 -2.16 -6.90 17.25
CA MET A 158 -3.12 -7.65 16.42
C MET A 158 -4.56 -7.57 16.96
N GLU A 159 -4.70 -7.56 18.30
CA GLU A 159 -6.00 -7.48 18.97
C GLU A 159 -6.75 -6.17 18.67
N ASP A 160 -6.01 -5.10 18.36
CA ASP A 160 -6.58 -3.82 17.97
C ASP A 160 -7.44 -3.92 16.71
N PHE A 161 -7.11 -4.89 15.84
CA PHE A 161 -7.80 -5.13 14.58
C PHE A 161 -8.86 -6.21 14.67
N GLN A 162 -9.18 -6.70 15.87
CA GLN A 162 -10.01 -7.90 16.09
C GLN A 162 -9.41 -9.13 15.39
N ALA A 163 -8.09 -9.14 15.22
CA ALA A 163 -7.36 -10.22 14.61
C ALA A 163 -6.68 -11.08 15.68
N SER A 164 -6.58 -12.37 15.42
CA SER A 164 -5.75 -13.29 16.19
C SER A 164 -4.49 -13.63 15.42
N LEU A 165 -3.52 -14.23 16.09
CA LEU A 165 -2.40 -14.85 15.39
C LEU A 165 -2.85 -16.20 14.81
N PRO A 166 -2.35 -16.59 13.62
CA PRO A 166 -2.53 -17.96 13.16
C PRO A 166 -1.90 -18.94 14.15
N VAL A 167 -2.54 -20.11 14.33
CA VAL A 167 -2.14 -21.11 15.35
C VAL A 167 -0.67 -21.52 15.23
N ALA A 168 -0.16 -21.63 14.01
CA ALA A 168 1.23 -21.99 13.74
C ALA A 168 2.25 -20.99 14.33
N TYR A 169 1.86 -19.73 14.55
CA TYR A 169 2.75 -18.65 15.01
C TYR A 169 2.50 -18.23 16.46
N LEU A 170 1.46 -18.75 17.13
CA LEU A 170 1.20 -18.47 18.55
C LEU A 170 2.39 -18.70 19.50
N PRO A 171 3.22 -19.77 19.35
CA PRO A 171 4.36 -19.96 20.23
C PRO A 171 5.53 -19.02 19.92
N LEU A 172 5.53 -18.37 18.75
CA LEU A 172 6.65 -17.57 18.27
C LEU A 172 6.40 -16.07 18.41
N LEU A 173 5.15 -15.62 18.27
CA LEU A 173 4.76 -14.23 18.15
C LEU A 173 3.91 -13.77 19.34
N THR A 174 4.14 -12.54 19.77
CA THR A 174 3.40 -11.89 20.87
C THR A 174 2.11 -11.22 20.41
N GLY A 175 1.95 -11.03 19.10
CA GLY A 175 0.86 -10.27 18.50
C GLY A 175 1.13 -8.77 18.40
N ARG A 176 2.26 -8.28 18.95
CA ARG A 176 2.73 -6.91 18.70
C ARG A 176 3.48 -6.85 17.38
N PHE A 177 3.28 -5.78 16.63
CA PHE A 177 4.03 -5.52 15.41
C PHE A 177 4.22 -4.03 15.20
N THR A 178 5.31 -3.69 14.52
CA THR A 178 5.67 -2.32 14.19
C THR A 178 5.75 -2.18 12.67
N ILE A 179 5.14 -1.13 12.13
CA ILE A 179 5.31 -0.73 10.74
C ILE A 179 6.15 0.53 10.71
N THR A 180 7.32 0.46 10.07
CA THR A 180 8.17 1.62 9.82
C THR A 180 8.08 2.00 8.35
N ILE A 181 7.50 3.17 8.09
CA ILE A 181 7.60 3.85 6.81
C ILE A 181 8.95 4.56 6.82
N ASP A 182 9.95 3.88 6.26
CA ASP A 182 11.30 4.43 6.17
C ASP A 182 11.41 5.48 5.07
N ARG A 183 10.72 5.27 3.95
CA ARG A 183 10.62 6.25 2.88
C ARG A 183 9.30 6.11 2.13
N ALA A 184 8.47 7.13 2.15
CA ALA A 184 7.28 7.19 1.32
C ALA A 184 7.27 8.49 0.50
N ARG A 185 7.53 8.36 -0.79
CA ARG A 185 7.59 9.42 -1.77
C ARG A 185 6.22 9.62 -2.42
N TRP A 186 5.71 10.83 -2.27
CA TRP A 186 4.66 11.36 -3.12
C TRP A 186 5.26 12.36 -4.11
N VAL A 187 4.77 12.35 -5.36
CA VAL A 187 5.17 13.31 -6.40
C VAL A 187 3.91 13.99 -6.90
N GLU A 188 3.92 15.32 -6.99
CA GLU A 188 2.84 16.02 -7.69
C GLU A 188 2.98 15.77 -9.19
N LEU A 189 2.05 14.99 -9.74
CA LEU A 189 1.97 14.80 -11.18
C LEU A 189 1.37 16.07 -11.79
N THR A 190 2.18 17.10 -11.99
CA THR A 190 1.82 18.22 -12.87
C THR A 190 1.66 17.65 -14.28
N SER A 191 0.49 17.88 -14.90
CA SER A 191 0.35 17.67 -16.35
C SER A 191 1.32 18.64 -17.02
N ARG A 192 2.40 18.11 -17.58
CA ARG A 192 3.01 18.75 -18.74
C ARG A 192 2.06 18.60 -19.92
#